data_AF-A0A388P164-F1
#
_entry.id   AF-A0A388P164-F1
#
_cell.length_a   1.000
_cell.length_b   1.000
_cell.length_c   1.000
_cell.angle_alpha   90.00
_cell.angle_beta   90.00
_cell.angle_gamma   90.00
#
_symmetry.space_group_name_H-M   'P 1'
#
loop_
_entity.id
_entity.type
_entity.pdbx_description
1 polymer ?
#
loop_
_entity_poly.entity_id
_entity_poly.type
_entity_poly.pdbx_seq_one_letter_code
_entity_poly.pdbx_strand_id
1 'polypeptide(L)' 'MFDRKTAHSREVLERISEASQLKYLTPQFARTVRFPETTVAGEPITSYASSSVGAASYRRLAREIIANGGVR' A
#
# COMPACT_ATOMS: atom_id res chain seq x y z
N MET A 1 7.44 0.09 -4.92
CA MET A 1 6.53 -1.01 -5.33
C MET A 1 7.14 -2.32 -4.82
N PHE A 2 6.53 -2.94 -3.80
CA PHE A 2 7.14 -4.04 -3.02
C PHE A 2 6.95 -5.40 -3.73
N ASP A 3 8.02 -6.18 -3.82
CA ASP A 3 7.97 -7.56 -4.33
C ASP A 3 8.30 -8.54 -3.21
N ARG A 4 7.29 -9.28 -2.74
CA ARG A 4 7.42 -10.25 -1.64
C ARG A 4 8.29 -11.45 -2.00
N LYS A 5 8.64 -11.64 -3.28
CA LYS A 5 9.40 -12.80 -3.76
C LYS A 5 10.90 -12.68 -3.52
N THR A 6 11.46 -11.49 -3.36
CA THR A 6 12.92 -11.32 -3.17
C THR A 6 13.30 -11.39 -1.69
N ALA A 7 14.41 -12.07 -1.39
CA ALA A 7 14.96 -12.14 -0.03
C ALA A 7 15.34 -10.74 0.49
N HIS A 8 15.94 -9.92 -0.37
CA HIS A 8 16.34 -8.57 -0.04
C HIS A 8 15.18 -7.67 0.40
N SER A 9 14.02 -7.75 -0.27
CA SER A 9 12.86 -6.96 0.15
C SER A 9 12.29 -7.40 1.51
N ARG A 10 12.43 -8.69 1.87
CA ARG A 10 12.05 -9.18 3.22
C ARG A 10 13.01 -8.68 4.29
N GLU A 11 14.32 -8.80 4.06
CA GLU A 11 15.35 -8.31 5.00
C GLU A 11 15.25 -6.80 5.24
N VAL A 12 14.95 -6.01 4.21
CA VAL A 12 14.75 -4.56 4.35
C VAL A 12 13.51 -4.26 5.21
N LEU A 13 12.42 -5.01 5.03
CA LEU A 13 11.22 -4.83 5.87
C LEU A 13 11.49 -5.21 7.32
N GLU A 14 12.21 -6.31 7.57
CA GLU A 14 12.57 -6.75 8.93
C GLU A 14 13.44 -5.70 9.63
N ARG A 15 14.48 -5.19 8.96
CA ARG A 15 15.33 -4.13 9.52
C ARG A 15 14.58 -2.84 9.81
N ILE A 16 13.67 -2.43 8.93
CA ILE A 16 12.82 -1.26 9.16
C ILE A 16 11.91 -1.55 10.37
N SER A 17 11.31 -2.74 10.43
CA SER A 17 10.46 -3.20 11.54
C SER A 17 11.13 -3.10 12.89
N GLU A 18 12.40 -3.50 12.99
CA GLU A 18 13.19 -3.45 14.22
C GLU A 18 13.58 -2.02 14.62
N ALA A 19 13.85 -1.16 13.64
CA ALA A 19 14.31 0.21 13.87
C ALA A 19 13.18 1.20 14.20
N SER A 20 11.96 0.97 13.73
CA SER A 20 10.82 1.86 13.97
C SER A 20 9.87 1.28 15.00
N GLN A 21 9.78 1.94 16.18
CA GLN A 21 8.74 1.70 17.18
C GLN A 21 7.34 2.20 16.74
N LEU A 22 7.19 2.58 15.46
CA LEU A 22 5.94 3.11 14.92
C LEU A 22 5.00 1.97 14.51
N LYS A 23 3.70 2.15 14.75
CA LYS A 23 2.66 1.25 14.23
C LYS A 23 2.69 1.28 12.70
N TYR A 24 3.08 0.17 12.10
CA TYR A 24 3.03 -0.02 10.66
C TYR A 24 1.59 -0.04 10.17
N LEU A 25 1.31 0.76 9.14
CA LEU A 25 0.10 0.58 8.35
C LEU A 25 0.27 -0.69 7.51
N THR A 26 -0.69 -1.59 7.59
CA THR A 26 -0.58 -2.98 7.13
C THR A 26 -0.74 -3.23 5.62
N PRO A 27 -1.06 -2.30 4.69
CA PRO A 27 -1.19 -2.70 3.30
C PRO A 27 0.19 -2.88 2.65
N GLN A 28 0.61 -4.14 2.55
CA GLN A 28 1.67 -4.53 1.63
C GLN A 28 1.14 -4.37 0.20
N PHE A 29 1.48 -3.27 -0.46
CA PHE A 29 1.09 -3.01 -1.84
C PHE A 29 1.83 -3.94 -2.79
N ALA A 30 1.11 -4.94 -3.31
CA ALA A 30 1.61 -5.78 -4.39
C ALA A 30 1.86 -4.93 -5.66
N ARG A 31 2.87 -5.32 -6.45
CA ARG A 31 3.13 -4.71 -7.76
C ARG A 31 1.90 -4.89 -8.66
N THR A 32 1.32 -3.80 -9.17
CA THR A 32 0.17 -3.87 -10.10
C THR A 32 0.40 -2.96 -11.31
N VAL A 33 0.16 -3.47 -12.52
CA VAL A 33 0.31 -2.72 -13.79
C VAL A 33 -0.70 -1.58 -13.91
N ARG A 34 -1.88 -1.74 -13.31
CA ARG A 34 -2.96 -0.75 -13.34
C ARG A 34 -2.67 0.50 -12.51
N PHE A 35 -1.71 0.44 -11.58
CA PHE A 35 -1.37 1.61 -10.77
C PHE A 35 -0.64 2.69 -11.59
N PRO A 36 0.44 2.38 -12.34
CA PRO A 36 1.03 3.34 -13.29
C PRO A 36 0.05 3.93 -14.31
N GLU A 37 -0.94 3.16 -14.77
CA GLU A 37 -1.95 3.63 -15.73
C GLU A 37 -2.84 4.75 -15.17
N THR A 38 -3.06 4.79 -13.86
CA THR A 38 -3.87 5.84 -13.21
C THR A 38 -3.25 7.23 -13.35
N THR A 39 -1.92 7.32 -13.38
CA THR A 39 -1.21 8.59 -13.60
C THR A 39 -1.48 9.14 -15.00
N VAL A 40 -1.62 8.26 -15.99
CA VAL A 40 -1.93 8.64 -17.38
C VAL A 40 -3.41 8.99 -17.53
N ALA A 41 -4.29 8.23 -16.88
CA ALA A 41 -5.74 8.45 -16.92
C ALA A 41 -6.21 9.68 -16.13
N GLY A 42 -5.39 10.20 -15.20
CA GLY A 42 -5.75 11.36 -14.37
C GLY A 42 -6.80 11.05 -13.29
N GLU A 43 -7.10 9.77 -13.06
CA GLU A 43 -8.11 9.32 -12.11
C GLU A 43 -7.50 8.36 -11.08
N PRO A 44 -7.93 8.38 -9.81
CA PRO A 44 -7.38 7.50 -8.79
C PRO A 44 -7.69 6.03 -9.07
N ILE A 45 -6.81 5.13 -8.62
CA ILE A 45 -6.98 3.66 -8.77
C ILE A 45 -8.31 3.14 -8.19
N THR A 46 -8.87 3.86 -7.22
CA THR A 46 -10.17 3.56 -6.62
C THR A 46 -11.34 3.77 -7.57
N SER A 47 -11.20 4.64 -8.58
CA SER A 47 -12.18 4.89 -9.62
C SER A 47 -11.82 4.12 -10.90
N TYR A 48 -10.59 4.30 -11.40
CA TYR A 48 -10.11 3.69 -12.64
C TYR A 48 -10.13 2.15 -12.63
N ALA A 49 -9.74 1.54 -11.52
CA ALA A 49 -9.73 0.08 -11.36
C ALA A 49 -10.25 -0.32 -9.98
N SER A 50 -11.49 0.08 -9.68
CA SER A 50 -12.13 -0.06 -8.36
C SER A 50 -12.13 -1.50 -7.80
N SER A 51 -12.21 -2.52 -8.65
CA SER A 51 -12.18 -3.96 -8.31
C SER A 51 -10.77 -4.55 -8.20
N SER A 52 -9.72 -3.77 -8.47
CA SER A 52 -8.33 -4.25 -8.41
C SER A 52 -7.84 -4.47 -6.98
N VAL A 53 -6.85 -5.36 -6.84
CA VAL A 53 -6.13 -5.59 -5.57
C VAL A 53 -5.49 -4.29 -5.06
N GLY A 54 -4.99 -3.43 -5.96
CA GLY A 54 -4.46 -2.11 -5.62
C GLY A 54 -5.52 -1.22 -4.97
N ALA A 55 -6.69 -1.10 -5.59
CA ALA A 55 -7.80 -0.32 -5.04
C ALA A 55 -8.28 -0.85 -3.68
N ALA A 56 -8.34 -2.17 -3.51
CA ALA A 56 -8.69 -2.79 -2.22
C ALA A 56 -7.66 -2.47 -1.12
N SER A 57 -6.36 -2.52 -1.43
CA SER A 57 -5.29 -2.16 -0.49
C SER A 57 -5.35 -0.69 -0.07
N TYR A 58 -5.63 0.23 -0.99
CA TYR A 58 -5.83 1.65 -0.66
C TYR A 58 -7.05 1.88 0.24
N ARG A 59 -8.17 1.19 0.00
CA ARG A 59 -9.34 1.26 0.90
C ARG A 59 -9.03 0.70 2.30
N ARG A 60 -8.22 -0.37 2.38
CA ARG A 60 -7.76 -0.92 3.66
C ARG A 60 -6.86 0.07 4.40
N LEU A 61 -5.92 0.70 3.68
CA LEU A 61 -5.07 1.76 4.23
C LEU A 61 -5.91 2.90 4.82
N ALA A 62 -6.88 3.40 4.06
CA ALA A 62 -7.74 4.49 4.50
C ALA A 62 -8.49 4.14 5.80
N ARG A 63 -9.03 2.92 5.90
CA ARG A 63 -9.69 2.45 7.14
C ARG A 63 -8.74 2.38 8.33
N GLU A 64 -7.50 1.97 8.11
CA GLU A 64 -6.48 1.87 9.16
C GLU A 64 -6.03 3.26 9.64
N ILE A 65 -5.89 4.23 8.72
CA ILE A 65 -5.63 5.63 9.05
C ILE A 65 -6.77 6.20 9.90
N ILE A 66 -8.03 5.95 9.51
CA ILE A 66 -9.20 6.37 10.27
C ILE A 66 -9.19 5.75 11.68
N ALA A 67 -8.95 4.44 11.78
CA ALA A 67 -8.89 3.73 13.06
C ALA A 67 -7.76 4.23 13.97
N ASN A 68 -6.64 4.67 13.39
CA ASN A 68 -5.49 5.23 14.11
C ASN A 68 -5.66 6.73 14.46
N GLY A 69 -6.83 7.34 14.20
CA GLY A 69 -7.10 8.74 14.55
C GLY A 69 -6.51 9.75 13.58
N GLY A 70 -6.14 9.33 12.36
CA GLY A 70 -5.59 10.22 11.32
C GLY A 70 -6.63 11.11 10.64
N VAL A 71 -7.90 11.04 11.06
CA VAL A 71 -8.93 12.01 10.66
C VAL A 71 -9.13 12.96 11.83
N ARG A 72 -8.63 14.18 11.68
CA ARG A 72 -8.85 15.28 12.62
C ARG A 72 -9.21 16.53 11.84
#